data_AF-A0A962U435-F1
#
_entry.id   AF-A0A962U435-F1
#
_cell.length_a   1.000
_cell.length_b   1.000
_cell.length_c   1.000
_cell.angle_alpha   90.00
_cell.angle_beta   90.00
_cell.angle_gamma   90.00
#
_symmetry.space_group_name_H-M   'P 1'
#
loop_
_entity.id
_entity.type
_entity.pdbx_description
1 polymer ?
#
loop_
_entity_poly.entity_id
_entity_poly.type
_entity_poly.pdbx_seq_one_letter_code
_entity_poly.pdbx_strand_id
1 'polypeptide(L)' 'QRVHRNALVAATRVRAMRKGDLGQLLIELDGTVEQVEVSRRHAAEVRRLLRGVD' A
#
# COMPACT_ATOMS: atom_id res chain seq x y z
N GLN A 1 2.04 9.14 -1.44
CA GLN A 1 2.53 7.92 -2.10
C GLN A 1 1.58 7.49 -3.21
N ARG A 2 2.06 7.25 -4.44
CA ARG A 2 1.26 6.62 -5.49
C ARG A 2 1.33 5.10 -5.36
N VAL A 3 0.17 4.44 -5.34
CA VAL A 3 0.08 2.98 -5.15
C VAL A 3 -0.62 2.28 -6.32
N HIS A 4 -1.38 3.03 -7.11
CA HIS A 4 -2.04 2.56 -8.32
C HIS A 4 -2.16 3.71 -9.33
N ARG A 5 -2.52 3.40 -10.59
CA ARG A 5 -2.64 4.42 -11.66
C ARG A 5 -3.54 5.59 -11.25
N ASN A 6 -4.59 5.30 -10.49
CA ASN A 6 -5.60 6.26 -10.02
C ASN A 6 -5.69 6.35 -8.50
N ALA A 7 -4.64 5.99 -7.75
CA ALA A 7 -4.68 6.07 -6.29
C ALA A 7 -3.41 6.69 -5.70
N LEU A 8 -3.63 7.69 -4.85
CA LEU A 8 -2.65 8.32 -3.98
C LEU A 8 -3.08 8.09 -2.53
N VAL A 9 -2.13 7.71 -1.67
CA VAL A 9 -2.35 7.54 -0.22
C VAL A 9 -1.33 8.35 0.58
N ALA A 10 -1.68 8.70 1.80
CA ALA A 10 -0.74 9.28 2.76
C ALA A 10 0.24 8.19 3.22
N ALA A 11 1.54 8.36 2.94
CA ALA A 11 2.57 7.36 3.26
C ALA A 11 2.63 7.05 4.77
N THR A 12 2.48 8.09 5.59
CA THR A 12 2.48 8.03 7.07
C THR A 12 1.27 7.30 7.66
N ARG A 13 0.27 6.97 6.84
CA ARG A 13 -0.91 6.21 7.25
C ARG A 13 -0.89 4.78 6.73
N VAL A 14 0.13 4.36 5.98
CA VAL A 14 0.22 2.99 5.48
C VAL A 14 0.68 2.09 6.63
N ARG A 15 -0.22 1.22 7.09
CA ARG A 15 0.00 0.34 8.24
C ARG A 15 0.67 -0.98 7.85
N ALA A 16 0.17 -1.59 6.78
CA ALA A 16 0.63 -2.90 6.33
C ALA A 16 0.38 -3.08 4.83
N MET A 17 1.08 -4.06 4.23
CA MET A 17 0.79 -4.56 2.90
C MET A 17 0.59 -6.07 2.96
N ARG A 18 -0.50 -6.56 2.36
CA ARG A 18 -0.88 -7.97 2.35
C ARG A 18 -1.15 -8.45 0.93
N LYS A 19 -1.19 -9.78 0.77
CA LYS A 19 -1.68 -10.43 -0.44
C LYS A 19 -3.15 -10.77 -0.23
N GLY A 20 -4.01 -10.32 -1.12
CA GLY A 20 -5.43 -10.69 -1.13
C GLY A 20 -5.66 -12.07 -1.72
N ASP A 21 -6.90 -12.53 -1.65
CA ASP A 21 -7.31 -13.89 -2.05
C ASP A 21 -7.15 -14.16 -3.55
N LEU A 22 -7.18 -13.11 -4.38
CA LEU A 22 -6.96 -13.19 -5.84
C LEU A 22 -5.49 -12.95 -6.21
N GLY A 23 -4.61 -12.89 -5.21
CA GLY A 23 -3.17 -12.68 -5.38
C GLY A 23 -2.73 -11.25 -5.64
N GLN A 24 -3.66 -10.30 -5.60
CA GLN A 24 -3.38 -8.86 -5.65
C GLN A 24 -2.67 -8.39 -4.36
N LEU A 25 -1.96 -7.28 -4.45
CA LEU A 25 -1.36 -6.63 -3.29
C LEU A 25 -2.30 -5.56 -2.77
N LEU A 26 -2.58 -5.57 -1.48
CA LEU A 26 -3.46 -4.63 -0.80
C LEU A 26 -2.68 -3.91 0.30
N ILE A 27 -2.95 -2.64 0.52
CA ILE A 27 -2.47 -1.90 1.69
C ILE A 27 -3.62 -1.60 2.64
N GLU A 28 -3.29 -1.67 3.93
CA GLU A 28 -4.16 -1.24 5.02
C GLU A 28 -3.75 0.16 5.47
N LEU A 29 -4.73 1.02 5.70
CA LEU A 29 -4.51 2.39 6.14
C LEU A 29 -5.00 2.59 7.58
N ASP A 30 -4.27 3.38 8.36
CA ASP A 30 -4.71 3.76 9.71
C ASP A 30 -5.89 4.73 9.66
N GLY A 31 -6.96 4.39 10.38
CA GLY A 31 -8.17 5.20 10.49
C GLY A 31 -9.29 4.82 9.52
N THR A 32 -9.12 3.76 8.73
CA THR A 32 -10.19 3.17 7.91
C THR A 32 -10.05 1.65 7.83
N VAL A 33 -11.16 0.96 7.55
CA VAL A 33 -11.19 -0.47 7.25
C VAL A 33 -10.99 -0.77 5.77
N GLU A 34 -11.04 0.27 4.92
CA GLU A 34 -10.85 0.13 3.50
C GLU A 34 -9.41 -0.30 3.16
N GLN A 35 -9.31 -1.21 2.21
CA GLN A 35 -8.04 -1.67 1.66
C GLN A 35 -7.85 -1.11 0.25
N VAL A 36 -6.64 -0.64 -0.04
CA VAL A 36 -6.33 -0.07 -1.36
C VAL A 36 -5.44 -1.01 -2.14
N GLU A 37 -5.83 -1.33 -3.36
CA GLU A 37 -5.01 -2.16 -4.24
C GLU A 37 -3.73 -1.44 -4.68
N VAL A 38 -2.62 -2.17 -4.65
CA VAL A 38 -1.30 -1.73 -5.10
C VAL A 38 -0.95 -2.40 -6.42
N SER A 39 -0.73 -1.61 -7.46
CA SER A 39 -0.15 -2.13 -8.70
C SER A 39 1.27 -2.65 -8.42
N ARG A 40 1.63 -3.78 -9.04
CA ARG A 40 2.96 -4.42 -8.91
C ARG A 40 4.14 -3.44 -9.02
N ARG A 41 4.08 -2.46 -9.93
CA ARG A 41 5.13 -1.43 -10.12
C ARG A 41 5.39 -0.53 -8.91
N HIS A 42 4.41 -0.36 -8.02
CA HIS A 42 4.54 0.47 -6.81
C HIS A 42 4.88 -0.37 -5.56
N ALA A 43 4.81 -1.70 -5.65
CA ALA A 43 4.99 -2.59 -4.50
C ALA A 43 6.36 -2.44 -3.83
N ALA A 44 7.43 -2.27 -4.61
CA ALA A 44 8.78 -2.12 -4.06
C ALA A 44 8.94 -0.83 -3.26
N GLU A 45 8.31 0.26 -3.70
CA GLU A 45 8.30 1.55 -3.02
C GLU A 45 7.47 1.50 -1.73
N VAL A 46 6.26 0.93 -1.80
CA VAL A 46 5.41 0.72 -0.61
C VAL A 46 6.12 -0.12 0.45
N ARG A 47 6.85 -1.17 0.04
CA ARG A 47 7.67 -1.97 0.97
C ARG A 47 8.80 -1.19 1.63
N ARG A 48 9.37 -0.18 0.95
CA ARG A 48 10.40 0.69 1.55
C ARG A 48 9.80 1.55 2.67
N LEU A 49 8.64 2.16 2.41
CA LEU A 49 7.91 2.96 3.40
C LEU A 49 7.61 2.15 4.66
N LEU A 50 7.13 0.91 4.51
CA LEU A 50 6.81 0.03 5.64
C LEU A 50 8.01 -0.40 6.48
N ARG A 51 9.23 -0.34 5.94
CA ARG A 51 10.44 -0.67 6.70
C ARG A 51 10.97 0.52 7.51
N GLY A 52 10.35 1.70 7.40
CA GLY A 52 10.87 2.92 8.02
C GLY A 52 12.25 3.32 7.48
N VAL A 53 12.58 2.86 6.27
CA VAL A 53 13.81 3.27 5.59
C VAL A 53 13.42 4.42 4.68
N ASP A 54 13.69 5.64 5.16
CA ASP A 54 13.70 6.86 4.35
C ASP A 54 14.80 6.78 3.28
#